data_AF-A0A970K5Y1-F1
#
_entry.id   AF-A0A970K5Y1-F1
#
_cell.length_a   1.000
_cell.length_b   1.000
_cell.length_c   1.000
_cell.angle_alpha   90.00
_cell.angle_beta   90.00
_cell.angle_gamma   90.00
#
_symmetry.space_group_name_H-M   'P 1'
#
loop_
_entity.id
_entity.type
_entity.pdbx_description
1 polymer ?
#
loop_
_entity_poly.entity_id
_entity_poly.type
_entity_poly.pdbx_seq_one_letter_code
_entity_poly.pdbx_strand_id
1 'polypeptide(L)'
;MTENNQVKSRERVQKHAEVFTAEREVNAMLDLVKQETERIESRFLEPACGDGNFLAEILRRKLSVVYRKYRRKPSDYEKYSLLALSSIYGVELLEDNTVTCRERLFLIWNEAYSAVCKKSRLAEACRETAHFLLERNILCGDALSLLGRDDQPLVFSQWSLIGRQFKRADYTLDGLLNVKPKLPDQVPLPKASPAIKQSLPKQELLIQQTSLLEGLGFAPDNAQADKKDEIGAEPPSTLPPTDEEGRLLFEYPLADYWRIANEHQCHQSPGL
;
A
#
# COMPACT_ATOMS: atom_id res chain seq x y z
N MET A 1 -28.26 18.32 -19.38
CA MET A 1 -27.05 17.96 -20.16
C MET A 1 -25.96 18.87 -19.66
N THR A 2 -25.09 18.36 -18.80
CA THR A 2 -23.92 19.10 -18.33
C THR A 2 -22.93 19.19 -19.49
N GLU A 3 -22.49 20.40 -19.83
CA GLU A 3 -21.47 20.62 -20.86
C GLU A 3 -20.23 19.79 -20.50
N ASN A 4 -19.89 18.86 -21.38
CA ASN A 4 -18.75 17.96 -21.21
C ASN A 4 -17.48 18.72 -21.63
N ASN A 5 -17.09 19.71 -20.82
CA ASN A 5 -15.95 20.56 -21.14
C ASN A 5 -14.65 19.84 -20.79
N GLN A 6 -14.09 19.12 -21.77
CA GLN A 6 -12.84 18.35 -21.63
C GLN A 6 -11.58 19.23 -21.59
N VAL A 7 -11.72 20.55 -21.69
CA VAL A 7 -10.61 21.49 -21.78
C VAL A 7 -10.83 22.65 -20.80
N LYS A 8 -9.88 22.89 -19.88
CA LYS A 8 -9.89 24.10 -19.04
C LYS A 8 -9.66 25.36 -19.88
N SER A 9 -8.62 25.37 -20.70
CA SER A 9 -8.33 26.48 -21.62
C SER A 9 -7.54 26.01 -22.85
N ARG A 10 -7.70 26.72 -23.97
CA ARG A 10 -6.92 26.46 -25.19
C ARG A 10 -5.42 26.66 -24.98
N GLU A 11 -5.03 27.60 -24.11
CA GLU A 11 -3.63 27.84 -23.76
C GLU A 11 -3.02 26.62 -23.07
N ARG A 12 -3.72 26.00 -22.13
CA ARG A 12 -3.24 24.78 -21.44
C ARG A 12 -3.15 23.59 -22.38
N VAL A 13 -4.05 23.47 -23.35
CA VAL A 13 -3.92 22.47 -24.43
C VAL A 13 -2.65 22.70 -25.23
N GLN A 14 -2.38 23.94 -25.66
CA GLN A 14 -1.22 24.24 -26.50
C GLN A 14 0.11 24.08 -25.75
N LYS A 15 0.15 24.51 -24.48
CA LYS A 15 1.40 24.55 -23.70
C LYS A 15 1.69 23.26 -22.93
N HIS A 16 0.65 22.58 -22.47
CA HIS A 16 0.76 21.43 -21.54
C HIS A 16 0.07 20.16 -22.06
N ALA A 17 -0.53 20.20 -23.26
CA ALA A 17 -1.35 19.11 -23.79
C ALA A 17 -2.47 18.64 -22.84
N GLU A 18 -2.97 19.55 -21.99
CA GLU A 18 -3.99 19.21 -21.00
C GLU A 18 -5.36 18.99 -21.67
N VAL A 19 -5.86 17.76 -21.58
CA VAL A 19 -7.20 17.36 -21.98
C VAL A 19 -7.74 16.36 -20.97
N PHE A 20 -8.97 16.52 -20.53
CA PHE A 20 -9.61 15.58 -19.61
C PHE A 20 -10.23 14.40 -20.35
N THR A 21 -9.80 13.20 -19.96
CA THR A 21 -10.42 11.96 -20.41
C THR A 21 -11.89 11.94 -20.01
N ALA A 22 -12.77 11.73 -20.99
CA ALA A 22 -14.20 11.68 -20.72
C ALA A 22 -14.59 10.40 -19.96
N GLU A 23 -15.68 10.48 -19.21
CA GLU A 23 -16.14 9.43 -18.30
C GLU A 23 -16.38 8.09 -19.01
N ARG A 24 -16.86 8.13 -20.26
CA ARG A 24 -17.09 6.94 -21.07
C ARG A 24 -15.79 6.17 -21.32
N GLU A 25 -14.75 6.89 -21.71
CA GLU A 25 -13.43 6.35 -22.02
C GLU A 25 -12.74 5.82 -20.75
N VAL A 26 -12.84 6.57 -19.64
CA VAL A 26 -12.35 6.11 -18.32
C VAL A 26 -12.99 4.77 -17.95
N ASN A 27 -14.33 4.67 -18.03
CA ASN A 27 -15.03 3.44 -17.68
C ASN A 27 -14.66 2.28 -18.62
N ALA A 28 -14.64 2.52 -19.93
CA ALA A 28 -14.28 1.50 -20.92
C ALA A 28 -12.87 0.93 -20.67
N MET A 29 -11.90 1.79 -20.34
CA MET A 29 -10.53 1.37 -20.03
C MET A 29 -10.44 0.60 -18.72
N LEU A 30 -11.11 1.06 -17.66
CA LEU A 30 -11.11 0.39 -16.36
C LEU A 30 -11.85 -0.95 -16.37
N ASP A 31 -12.79 -1.15 -17.30
CA ASP A 31 -13.48 -2.42 -17.48
C ASP A 31 -12.56 -3.52 -18.05
N LEU A 32 -11.49 -3.15 -18.76
CA LEU A 32 -10.46 -4.10 -19.23
C LEU A 32 -9.68 -4.75 -18.07
N VAL A 33 -9.58 -4.03 -16.94
CA VAL A 33 -8.84 -4.46 -15.74
C VAL A 33 -9.77 -4.54 -14.53
N LYS A 34 -11.06 -4.86 -14.76
CA LYS A 34 -12.10 -4.82 -13.73
C LYS A 34 -11.72 -5.61 -12.47
N GLN A 35 -11.13 -6.80 -12.61
CA GLN A 35 -10.72 -7.60 -11.46
C GLN A 35 -9.74 -6.86 -10.53
N GLU A 36 -8.87 -6.00 -11.09
CA GLU A 36 -7.94 -5.20 -10.31
C GLU A 36 -8.63 -4.01 -9.65
N THR A 37 -9.58 -3.37 -10.33
CA THR A 37 -10.35 -2.25 -9.76
C THR A 37 -11.29 -2.69 -8.62
N GLU A 38 -11.67 -3.98 -8.59
CA GLU A 38 -12.49 -4.56 -7.52
C GLU A 38 -11.68 -5.23 -6.40
N ARG A 39 -10.34 -5.25 -6.52
CA ARG A 39 -9.43 -5.71 -5.47
C ARG A 39 -8.93 -4.49 -4.68
N ILE A 40 -9.23 -4.46 -3.38
CA ILE A 40 -9.00 -3.28 -2.52
C ILE A 40 -7.51 -2.93 -2.49
N GLU A 41 -6.65 -3.95 -2.39
CA GLU A 41 -5.20 -3.85 -2.27
C GLU A 41 -4.44 -3.68 -3.59
N SER A 42 -5.09 -3.84 -4.76
CA SER A 42 -4.44 -3.62 -6.06
C SER A 42 -3.93 -2.19 -6.16
N ARG A 43 -2.71 -2.01 -6.67
CA ARG A 43 -2.10 -0.68 -6.77
C ARG A 43 -2.23 -0.14 -8.19
N PHE A 44 -2.59 1.13 -8.30
CA PHE A 44 -2.70 1.84 -9.57
C PHE A 44 -1.80 3.07 -9.55
N LEU A 45 -1.01 3.25 -10.61
CA LEU A 45 -0.20 4.45 -10.83
C LEU A 45 -0.66 5.11 -12.12
N GLU A 46 -0.97 6.40 -12.03
CA GLU A 46 -1.29 7.27 -13.16
C GLU A 46 -0.19 8.36 -13.24
N PRO A 47 0.71 8.32 -14.23
CA PRO A 47 1.87 9.23 -14.30
C PRO A 47 1.60 10.62 -14.92
N ALA A 48 0.36 10.96 -15.24
CA ALA A 48 -0.09 12.24 -15.79
C ALA A 48 -1.55 12.54 -15.39
N CYS A 49 -1.81 12.55 -14.08
CA CYS A 49 -3.15 12.26 -13.57
C CYS A 49 -4.16 13.39 -13.71
N GLY A 50 -3.71 14.58 -14.12
CA GLY A 50 -4.56 15.75 -14.25
C GLY A 50 -5.36 16.00 -12.98
N ASP A 51 -6.66 16.18 -13.14
CA ASP A 51 -7.62 16.33 -12.03
C ASP A 51 -8.19 15.00 -11.49
N GLY A 52 -7.60 13.87 -11.89
CA GLY A 52 -7.83 12.56 -11.30
C GLY A 52 -9.01 11.77 -11.86
N ASN A 53 -9.42 11.95 -13.13
CA ASN A 53 -10.56 11.21 -13.69
C ASN A 53 -10.46 9.68 -13.54
N PHE A 54 -9.33 9.08 -13.90
CA PHE A 54 -9.09 7.64 -13.70
C PHE A 54 -9.04 7.25 -12.22
N LEU A 55 -8.26 8.00 -11.42
CA LEU A 55 -8.06 7.71 -10.00
C LEU A 55 -9.36 7.79 -9.20
N ALA A 56 -10.21 8.77 -9.52
CA ALA A 56 -11.52 8.94 -8.91
C ALA A 56 -12.42 7.73 -9.16
N GLU A 57 -12.46 7.22 -10.39
CA GLU A 57 -13.30 6.07 -10.72
C GLU A 57 -12.74 4.77 -10.14
N ILE A 58 -11.41 4.58 -10.14
CA ILE A 58 -10.77 3.47 -9.43
C ILE A 58 -11.13 3.49 -7.94
N LEU A 59 -11.06 4.66 -7.29
CA LEU A 59 -11.41 4.82 -5.89
C LEU A 59 -12.88 4.46 -5.62
N ARG A 60 -13.82 4.92 -6.46
CA ARG A 60 -15.24 4.57 -6.34
C ARG A 60 -15.47 3.06 -6.44
N ARG A 61 -14.84 2.40 -7.41
CA ARG A 61 -14.95 0.95 -7.60
C ARG A 61 -14.43 0.20 -6.37
N LYS A 62 -13.28 0.60 -5.82
CA LYS A 62 -12.72 0.04 -4.58
C LYS A 62 -13.63 0.28 -3.37
N LEU A 63 -14.10 1.51 -3.16
CA LEU A 63 -15.00 1.85 -2.04
C LEU A 63 -16.33 1.10 -2.13
N SER A 64 -16.84 0.85 -3.33
CA SER A 64 -18.03 0.01 -3.53
C SER A 64 -17.80 -1.42 -3.02
N VAL A 65 -16.61 -1.99 -3.22
CA VAL A 65 -16.24 -3.30 -2.66
C VAL A 65 -16.14 -3.23 -1.13
N VAL A 66 -15.49 -2.19 -0.59
CA VAL A 66 -15.36 -1.95 0.86
C VAL A 66 -16.75 -1.88 1.50
N TYR A 67 -17.68 -1.14 0.89
CA TYR A 67 -19.07 -1.02 1.35
C TYR A 67 -19.78 -2.36 1.37
N ARG A 68 -19.74 -3.12 0.27
CA ARG A 68 -20.39 -4.45 0.22
C ARG A 68 -19.87 -5.39 1.31
N LYS A 69 -18.57 -5.37 1.59
CA LYS A 69 -17.92 -6.28 2.56
C LYS A 69 -18.05 -5.81 4.02
N TYR A 70 -17.93 -4.52 4.29
CA TYR A 70 -17.65 -4.00 5.64
C TYR A 70 -18.66 -2.98 6.17
N ARG A 71 -19.71 -2.58 5.43
CA ARG A 71 -20.69 -1.57 5.89
C ARG A 71 -21.35 -1.84 7.25
N ARG A 72 -21.38 -3.11 7.70
CA ARG A 72 -21.94 -3.52 9.00
C ARG A 72 -20.93 -3.45 10.15
N LYS A 73 -19.66 -3.20 9.86
CA LYS A 73 -18.54 -3.14 10.81
C LYS A 73 -17.75 -1.84 10.58
N PRO A 74 -18.15 -0.73 11.21
CA PRO A 74 -17.54 0.58 10.96
C PRO A 74 -16.01 0.62 11.12
N SER A 75 -15.45 -0.11 12.09
CA SER A 75 -14.00 -0.20 12.28
C SER A 75 -13.29 -0.88 11.11
N ASP A 76 -13.87 -1.94 10.55
CA ASP A 76 -13.32 -2.60 9.37
C ASP A 76 -13.50 -1.72 8.13
N TYR A 77 -14.66 -1.03 8.01
CA TYR A 77 -14.91 -0.12 6.90
C TYR A 77 -13.88 1.01 6.86
N GLU A 78 -13.63 1.66 8.00
CA GLU A 78 -12.63 2.73 8.15
C GLU A 78 -11.22 2.25 7.74
N LYS A 79 -10.80 1.09 8.24
CA LYS A 79 -9.53 0.45 7.89
C LYS A 79 -9.41 0.20 6.37
N TYR A 80 -10.41 -0.45 5.77
CA TYR A 80 -10.35 -0.88 4.38
C TYR A 80 -10.64 0.27 3.40
N SER A 81 -11.34 1.33 3.81
CA SER A 81 -11.50 2.54 3.00
C SER A 81 -10.18 3.32 2.91
N LEU A 82 -9.40 3.40 3.99
CA LEU A 82 -8.05 3.96 3.95
C LEU A 82 -7.10 3.11 3.11
N LEU A 83 -7.20 1.77 3.17
CA LEU A 83 -6.42 0.89 2.28
C LEU A 83 -6.76 1.12 0.79
N ALA A 84 -8.04 1.33 0.47
CA ALA A 84 -8.45 1.67 -0.89
C ALA A 84 -7.80 2.99 -1.35
N LEU A 85 -7.85 4.03 -0.50
CA LEU A 85 -7.27 5.34 -0.77
C LEU A 85 -5.74 5.30 -0.88
N SER A 86 -5.07 4.53 -0.02
CA SER A 86 -3.62 4.42 0.00
C SER A 86 -3.05 3.62 -1.18
N SER A 87 -3.90 2.92 -1.94
CA SER A 87 -3.50 2.04 -3.05
C SER A 87 -3.49 2.72 -4.42
N ILE A 88 -3.87 3.99 -4.49
CA ILE A 88 -3.87 4.78 -5.73
C ILE A 88 -2.75 5.82 -5.69
N TYR A 89 -2.08 6.01 -6.82
CA TYR A 89 -0.90 6.85 -6.99
C TYR A 89 -1.02 7.70 -8.24
N GLY A 90 -0.51 8.93 -8.18
CA GLY A 90 -0.58 9.90 -9.26
C GLY A 90 0.70 10.72 -9.36
N VAL A 91 1.12 11.05 -10.59
CA VAL A 91 2.06 12.16 -10.86
C VAL A 91 1.32 13.17 -11.74
N GLU A 92 1.45 14.44 -11.44
CA GLU A 92 0.89 15.50 -12.25
C GLU A 92 1.86 16.69 -12.35
N LEU A 93 2.02 17.21 -13.56
CA LEU A 93 2.97 18.29 -13.82
C LEU A 93 2.50 19.63 -13.23
N LEU A 94 1.20 19.90 -13.26
CA LEU A 94 0.63 21.18 -12.85
C LEU A 94 0.14 21.11 -11.40
N GLU A 95 0.65 22.00 -10.55
CA GLU A 95 0.32 22.02 -9.12
C GLU A 95 -1.18 22.20 -8.88
N ASP A 96 -1.86 23.04 -9.67
CA ASP A 96 -3.30 23.28 -9.53
C ASP A 96 -4.12 22.01 -9.79
N ASN A 97 -3.71 21.21 -10.78
CA ASN A 97 -4.31 19.90 -11.04
C ASN A 97 -4.01 18.92 -9.91
N THR A 98 -2.78 18.89 -9.40
CA THR A 98 -2.38 18.03 -8.29
C THR A 98 -3.27 18.29 -7.06
N VAL A 99 -3.45 19.56 -6.68
CA VAL A 99 -4.33 19.96 -5.58
C VAL A 99 -5.79 19.57 -5.86
N THR A 100 -6.27 19.83 -7.07
CA THR A 100 -7.65 19.46 -7.48
C THR A 100 -7.88 17.95 -7.41
N CYS A 101 -6.90 17.15 -7.85
CA CYS A 101 -6.94 15.70 -7.81
C CYS A 101 -7.02 15.19 -6.36
N ARG A 102 -6.15 15.69 -5.47
CA ARG A 102 -6.16 15.35 -4.04
C ARG A 102 -7.51 15.67 -3.40
N GLU A 103 -8.03 16.88 -3.60
CA GLU A 103 -9.32 17.29 -3.04
C GLU A 103 -10.47 16.43 -3.55
N ARG A 104 -10.51 16.16 -4.87
CA ARG A 104 -11.54 15.30 -5.46
C ARG A 104 -11.52 13.89 -4.88
N LEU A 105 -10.35 13.29 -4.73
CA LEU A 105 -10.19 11.96 -4.14
C LEU A 105 -10.59 11.94 -2.66
N PHE A 106 -10.21 12.97 -1.91
CA PHE A 106 -10.60 13.13 -0.52
C PHE A 106 -12.13 13.24 -0.38
N LEU A 107 -12.79 14.07 -1.18
CA LEU A 107 -14.25 14.24 -1.11
C LEU A 107 -15.00 12.94 -1.42
N ILE A 108 -14.59 12.19 -2.44
CA ILE A 108 -15.15 10.87 -2.77
C ILE A 108 -15.00 9.91 -1.59
N TRP A 109 -13.81 9.85 -0.99
CA TRP A 109 -13.56 9.00 0.16
C TRP A 109 -14.35 9.44 1.39
N ASN A 110 -14.39 10.75 1.69
CA ASN A 110 -15.02 11.31 2.88
C ASN A 110 -16.55 11.17 2.84
N GLU A 111 -17.16 11.29 1.66
CA GLU A 111 -18.58 10.99 1.46
C GLU A 111 -18.87 9.52 1.81
N ALA A 112 -18.12 8.59 1.24
CA ALA A 112 -18.27 7.16 1.50
C ALA A 112 -17.99 6.79 2.96
N TYR A 113 -16.99 7.42 3.58
CA TYR A 113 -16.64 7.26 4.98
C TYR A 113 -17.76 7.76 5.91
N SER A 114 -18.23 8.98 5.71
CA SER A 114 -19.26 9.62 6.53
C SER A 114 -20.60 8.88 6.46
N ALA A 115 -20.90 8.23 5.34
CA ALA A 115 -22.11 7.42 5.18
C ALA A 115 -22.16 6.21 6.14
N VAL A 116 -21.00 5.63 6.49
CA VAL A 116 -20.89 4.39 7.29
C VAL A 116 -20.40 4.67 8.72
N CYS A 117 -19.38 5.52 8.88
CA CYS A 117 -18.65 5.72 10.14
C CYS A 117 -19.17 6.91 10.98
N LYS A 118 -20.49 7.12 11.01
CA LYS A 118 -21.16 8.29 11.61
C LYS A 118 -20.82 8.60 13.08
N LYS A 119 -20.38 7.60 13.84
CA LYS A 119 -20.10 7.70 15.28
C LYS A 119 -18.66 7.36 15.63
N SER A 120 -17.76 7.34 14.64
CA SER A 120 -16.34 7.07 14.92
C SER A 120 -15.76 8.21 15.76
N ARG A 121 -15.19 7.86 16.92
CA ARG A 121 -14.46 8.81 17.77
C ARG A 121 -13.13 9.25 17.15
N LEU A 122 -12.67 8.53 16.14
CA LEU A 122 -11.41 8.76 15.43
C LEU A 122 -11.62 9.45 14.09
N ALA A 123 -12.83 9.96 13.82
CA ALA A 123 -13.19 10.49 12.51
C ALA A 123 -12.28 11.62 12.03
N GLU A 124 -11.83 12.48 12.93
CA GLU A 124 -10.93 13.58 12.56
C GLU A 124 -9.53 13.07 12.22
N ALA A 125 -8.92 12.29 13.11
CA ALA A 125 -7.63 11.67 12.84
C ALA A 125 -7.63 10.81 11.56
N CYS A 126 -8.74 10.12 11.28
CA CYS A 126 -8.91 9.34 10.06
C CYS A 126 -8.95 10.24 8.79
N ARG A 127 -9.59 11.41 8.86
CA ARG A 127 -9.57 12.40 7.77
C ARG A 127 -8.19 13.01 7.57
N GLU A 128 -7.50 13.36 8.65
CA GLU A 128 -6.11 13.84 8.60
C GLU A 128 -5.20 12.79 7.95
N THR A 129 -5.37 11.51 8.31
CA THR A 129 -4.67 10.39 7.66
C THR A 129 -4.99 10.32 6.17
N ALA A 130 -6.26 10.46 5.78
CA ALA A 130 -6.64 10.44 4.37
C ALA A 130 -5.97 11.56 3.56
N HIS A 131 -5.90 12.79 4.11
CA HIS A 131 -5.16 13.89 3.50
C HIS A 131 -3.67 13.56 3.36
N PHE A 132 -3.04 13.08 4.44
CA PHE A 132 -1.64 12.70 4.43
C PHE A 132 -1.30 11.63 3.39
N LEU A 133 -2.13 10.58 3.29
CA LEU A 133 -1.97 9.54 2.27
C LEU A 133 -2.02 10.12 0.85
N LEU A 134 -2.96 11.03 0.59
CA LEU A 134 -3.10 11.68 -0.72
C LEU A 134 -1.93 12.62 -1.04
N GLU A 135 -1.39 13.32 -0.06
CA GLU A 135 -0.19 14.14 -0.23
C GLU A 135 1.05 13.30 -0.58
N ARG A 136 1.19 12.13 0.04
CA ARG A 136 2.29 11.19 -0.23
C ARG A 136 2.13 10.40 -1.54
N ASN A 137 0.90 10.21 -2.01
CA ASN A 137 0.62 9.34 -3.14
C ASN A 137 0.33 10.09 -4.45
N ILE A 138 -0.18 11.32 -4.39
CA ILE A 138 -0.45 12.16 -5.55
C ILE A 138 0.60 13.26 -5.58
N LEU A 139 1.61 13.13 -6.42
CA LEU A 139 2.80 13.99 -6.42
C LEU A 139 2.75 15.02 -7.55
N CYS A 140 3.21 16.23 -7.27
CA CYS A 140 3.46 17.21 -8.32
C CYS A 140 4.89 17.04 -8.85
N GLY A 141 5.03 16.77 -10.15
CA GLY A 141 6.33 16.59 -10.78
C GLY A 141 6.21 16.10 -12.21
N ASP A 142 7.37 15.82 -12.81
CA ASP A 142 7.48 15.36 -14.18
C ASP A 142 7.84 13.86 -14.19
N ALA A 143 6.89 13.03 -14.61
CA ALA A 143 7.09 11.59 -14.71
C ALA A 143 8.07 11.18 -15.82
N LEU A 144 8.42 12.06 -16.76
CA LEU A 144 9.43 11.79 -17.78
C LEU A 144 10.85 11.97 -17.25
N SER A 145 11.10 13.05 -16.51
CA SER A 145 12.38 13.28 -15.83
C SER A 145 12.51 12.55 -14.50
N LEU A 146 11.40 12.04 -13.95
CA LEU A 146 11.30 11.34 -12.67
C LEU A 146 11.55 12.25 -11.45
N LEU A 147 11.41 13.56 -11.64
CA LEU A 147 11.71 14.59 -10.64
C LEU A 147 10.45 15.37 -10.21
N GLY A 148 10.43 15.80 -8.96
CA GLY A 148 9.46 16.74 -8.40
C GLY A 148 9.84 18.20 -8.66
N ARG A 149 9.10 19.14 -8.05
CA ARG A 149 9.29 20.59 -8.24
C ARG A 149 10.68 21.14 -7.89
N ASP A 150 11.40 20.50 -6.96
CA ASP A 150 12.71 20.96 -6.47
C ASP A 150 13.88 20.15 -7.05
N ASP A 151 13.70 19.58 -8.25
CA ASP A 151 14.63 18.65 -8.91
C ASP A 151 15.00 17.43 -8.05
N GLN A 152 14.18 17.13 -7.03
CA GLN A 152 14.32 15.95 -6.19
C GLN A 152 13.61 14.75 -6.82
N PRO A 153 14.11 13.52 -6.63
CA PRO A 153 13.43 12.33 -7.13
C PRO A 153 11.97 12.23 -6.65
N LEU A 154 11.06 11.82 -7.54
CA LEU A 154 9.70 11.46 -7.16
C LEU A 154 9.73 10.23 -6.24
N VAL A 155 9.27 10.39 -5.00
CA VAL A 155 9.23 9.31 -3.99
C VAL A 155 7.79 8.97 -3.66
N PHE A 156 7.38 7.74 -3.99
CA PHE A 156 6.09 7.17 -3.60
C PHE A 156 6.18 6.40 -2.29
N SER A 157 5.20 6.62 -1.42
CA SER A 157 4.98 5.78 -0.24
C SER A 157 4.10 4.59 -0.59
N GLN A 158 4.69 3.40 -0.66
CA GLN A 158 3.92 2.18 -0.74
C GLN A 158 3.29 1.86 0.61
N TRP A 159 1.97 1.71 0.61
CA TRP A 159 1.22 1.33 1.80
C TRP A 159 0.76 -0.13 1.70
N SER A 160 0.87 -0.86 2.80
CA SER A 160 0.47 -2.26 2.89
C SER A 160 -0.22 -2.53 4.22
N LEU A 161 -1.21 -3.42 4.21
CA LEU A 161 -1.83 -3.90 5.43
C LEU A 161 -1.29 -5.30 5.74
N ILE A 162 -0.49 -5.43 6.80
CA ILE A 162 0.07 -6.71 7.23
C ILE A 162 -0.53 -7.04 8.61
N GLY A 163 -1.40 -8.05 8.64
CA GLY A 163 -2.18 -8.40 9.82
C GLY A 163 -3.06 -7.24 10.30
N ARG A 164 -2.67 -6.63 11.43
CA ARG A 164 -3.35 -5.48 12.04
C ARG A 164 -2.54 -4.19 11.97
N GLN A 165 -1.48 -4.16 11.16
CA GLN A 165 -0.63 -2.98 11.02
C GLN A 165 -0.71 -2.41 9.62
N PHE A 166 -0.70 -1.09 9.54
CA PHE A 166 -0.41 -0.37 8.31
C PHE A 166 1.10 -0.23 8.21
N LYS A 167 1.70 -0.64 7.08
CA LYS A 167 3.12 -0.54 6.82
C LYS A 167 3.39 0.38 5.65
N ARG A 168 4.42 1.21 5.78
CA ARG A 168 4.92 2.12 4.72
C ARG A 168 6.32 1.69 4.30
N ALA A 169 6.58 1.76 2.99
CA ALA A 169 7.91 1.66 2.40
C ALA A 169 8.03 2.68 1.27
N ASP A 170 9.13 3.42 1.20
CA ASP A 170 9.33 4.46 0.20
C ASP A 170 10.14 3.96 -1.00
N TYR A 171 9.73 4.39 -2.19
CA TYR A 171 10.36 4.05 -3.45
C TYR A 171 10.49 5.28 -4.33
N THR A 172 11.66 5.50 -4.91
CA THR A 172 11.78 6.45 -6.01
C THR A 172 11.06 5.87 -7.24
N LEU A 173 10.42 6.73 -8.05
CA LEU A 173 9.82 6.30 -9.30
C LEU A 173 10.88 5.68 -10.24
N ASP A 174 12.08 6.27 -10.27
CA ASP A 174 13.24 5.68 -10.95
C ASP A 174 13.53 4.26 -10.47
N GLY A 175 13.59 4.03 -9.16
CA GLY A 175 13.81 2.71 -8.58
C GLY A 175 12.71 1.71 -8.94
N LEU A 176 11.45 2.14 -9.08
CA LEU A 176 10.33 1.30 -9.49
C LEU A 176 10.41 0.89 -10.98
N LEU A 177 10.91 1.77 -11.84
CA LEU A 177 11.04 1.50 -13.27
C LEU A 177 12.32 0.73 -13.60
N ASN A 178 13.41 1.05 -12.89
CA ASN A 178 14.74 0.51 -13.09
C ASN A 178 15.10 -0.57 -12.06
N VAL A 179 14.11 -1.28 -11.53
CA VAL A 179 14.33 -2.48 -10.71
C VAL A 179 15.20 -3.42 -11.55
N LYS A 180 16.49 -3.47 -11.23
CA LYS A 180 17.32 -4.57 -11.70
C LYS A 180 16.70 -5.80 -11.06
N PRO A 181 16.18 -6.77 -11.84
CA PRO A 181 15.80 -8.02 -11.23
C PRO A 181 16.99 -8.46 -10.38
N LYS A 182 16.76 -8.89 -9.13
CA LYS A 182 17.75 -9.76 -8.47
C LYS A 182 18.09 -10.76 -9.58
N LEU A 183 19.37 -10.87 -9.99
CA LEU A 183 19.74 -11.93 -10.93
C LEU A 183 19.01 -13.14 -10.38
N PRO A 184 18.14 -13.82 -11.17
CA PRO A 184 17.48 -15.00 -10.65
C PRO A 184 18.60 -15.79 -10.01
N ASP A 185 18.44 -16.21 -8.74
CA ASP A 185 19.37 -17.15 -8.14
C ASP A 185 19.68 -18.12 -9.27
N GLN A 186 20.95 -18.19 -9.68
CA GLN A 186 21.31 -19.16 -10.71
C GLN A 186 21.08 -20.48 -10.02
N VAL A 187 19.83 -20.96 -10.02
CA VAL A 187 19.45 -22.30 -9.64
C VAL A 187 20.29 -23.09 -10.62
N PRO A 188 21.34 -23.77 -10.14
CA PRO A 188 22.18 -24.53 -11.04
C PRO A 188 21.23 -25.45 -11.77
N LEU A 189 21.20 -25.37 -13.11
CA LEU A 189 20.45 -26.35 -13.90
C LEU A 189 20.83 -27.72 -13.34
N PRO A 190 19.86 -28.59 -13.01
CA PRO A 190 20.17 -29.87 -12.41
C PRO A 190 21.21 -30.54 -13.29
N LYS A 191 22.36 -30.89 -12.69
CA LYS A 191 23.44 -31.56 -13.42
C LYS A 191 22.80 -32.74 -14.14
N ALA A 192 22.92 -32.77 -15.46
CA ALA A 192 22.39 -33.87 -16.26
C ALA A 192 22.85 -35.18 -15.60
N SER A 193 21.89 -35.99 -15.17
CA SER A 193 22.20 -37.27 -14.55
C SER A 193 22.98 -38.09 -15.57
N PRO A 194 24.12 -38.71 -15.21
CA PRO A 194 24.81 -39.59 -16.12
C PRO A 194 23.82 -40.71 -16.52
N ALA A 195 23.69 -40.93 -17.82
CA ALA A 195 22.73 -41.86 -18.38
C ALA A 195 22.88 -43.25 -17.74
N ILE A 196 21.88 -43.65 -16.95
CA ILE A 196 21.79 -44.99 -16.39
C ILE A 196 21.37 -45.92 -17.54
N LYS A 197 22.30 -46.75 -18.01
CA LYS A 197 21.99 -47.86 -18.91
C LYS A 197 21.12 -48.86 -18.16
N GLN A 198 19.91 -49.08 -18.67
CA GLN A 198 18.99 -50.10 -18.17
C GLN A 198 19.63 -51.50 -18.28
N SER A 199 19.57 -52.25 -17.18
CA SER A 199 19.44 -53.71 -17.24
C SER A 199 18.60 -54.18 -16.05
N LEU A 200 17.46 -54.80 -16.35
CA LEU A 200 16.72 -55.71 -15.45
C LEU A 200 17.27 -57.13 -15.67
N PRO A 201 16.93 -58.18 -14.87
CA PRO A 201 16.31 -58.25 -13.54
C PRO A 201 17.03 -59.24 -12.57
N LYS A 202 16.63 -59.32 -11.27
CA LYS A 202 16.30 -60.59 -10.56
C LYS A 202 16.03 -60.44 -9.05
N GLN A 203 14.87 -60.97 -8.65
CA GLN A 203 14.52 -61.84 -7.50
C GLN A 203 14.91 -61.50 -6.03
N GLU A 204 13.82 -61.41 -5.25
CA GLU A 204 13.51 -62.08 -3.96
C GLU A 204 14.03 -61.61 -2.58
N LEU A 205 13.02 -61.31 -1.74
CA LEU A 205 12.74 -61.73 -0.36
C LEU A 205 13.67 -61.34 0.81
N LEU A 206 12.99 -60.90 1.89
CA LEU A 206 12.98 -61.49 3.25
C LEU A 206 13.37 -60.54 4.42
N ILE A 207 12.39 -60.23 5.30
CA ILE A 207 12.44 -60.29 6.80
C ILE A 207 13.41 -59.29 7.53
N GLN A 208 13.21 -58.67 8.71
CA GLN A 208 12.45 -58.82 9.99
C GLN A 208 12.49 -57.45 10.73
N GLN A 209 11.44 -57.07 11.51
CA GLN A 209 11.40 -56.82 12.99
C GLN A 209 12.48 -55.86 13.60
N THR A 210 12.26 -55.00 14.60
CA THR A 210 11.50 -55.07 15.87
C THR A 210 11.22 -53.67 16.49
N SER A 211 10.19 -53.61 17.33
CA SER A 211 9.74 -52.55 18.27
C SER A 211 10.57 -52.41 19.56
N LEU A 212 10.46 -51.27 20.27
CA LEU A 212 10.38 -51.13 21.76
C LEU A 212 10.21 -49.64 22.14
N LEU A 213 9.01 -49.13 22.48
CA LEU A 213 8.37 -48.98 23.83
C LEU A 213 9.29 -48.27 24.86
N GLU A 214 9.03 -47.00 25.19
CA GLU A 214 8.08 -46.42 26.18
C GLU A 214 8.66 -46.23 27.60
N GLY A 215 8.33 -45.10 28.23
CA GLY A 215 8.66 -44.82 29.63
C GLY A 215 8.27 -43.39 30.07
N LEU A 216 6.99 -43.21 30.41
CA LEU A 216 6.35 -41.97 30.88
C LEU A 216 6.63 -41.68 32.37
N GLY A 217 6.50 -40.42 32.80
CA GLY A 217 6.40 -40.02 34.22
C GLY A 217 5.90 -38.57 34.42
N PHE A 218 4.81 -38.41 35.19
CA PHE A 218 3.93 -37.25 35.45
C PHE A 218 4.52 -36.17 36.42
N ALA A 219 4.37 -34.84 36.18
CA ALA A 219 3.38 -33.82 36.71
C ALA A 219 3.66 -33.23 38.13
N PRO A 220 2.95 -32.20 38.67
CA PRO A 220 3.01 -30.74 38.38
C PRO A 220 3.18 -29.81 39.65
N ASP A 221 3.04 -28.48 39.45
CA ASP A 221 2.50 -27.41 40.34
C ASP A 221 3.36 -26.32 41.05
N ASN A 222 2.77 -25.10 40.99
CA ASN A 222 2.74 -23.93 41.91
C ASN A 222 3.72 -22.72 41.83
N ALA A 223 3.15 -21.59 41.35
CA ALA A 223 2.96 -20.24 41.95
C ALA A 223 4.06 -19.50 42.75
N GLN A 224 4.40 -18.24 42.35
CA GLN A 224 4.07 -16.97 43.06
C GLN A 224 4.79 -15.69 42.51
N ALA A 225 3.96 -14.65 42.36
CA ALA A 225 4.08 -13.18 42.59
C ALA A 225 5.38 -12.33 42.45
N ASP A 226 5.13 -11.14 41.86
CA ASP A 226 5.64 -9.77 42.11
C ASP A 226 7.10 -9.35 41.83
N LYS A 227 7.27 -8.42 40.86
CA LYS A 227 7.62 -7.01 41.15
C LYS A 227 7.49 -6.10 39.92
N LYS A 228 7.01 -4.89 40.19
CA LYS A 228 6.97 -3.72 39.32
C LYS A 228 8.39 -3.27 38.98
N ASP A 229 8.61 -2.89 37.73
CA ASP A 229 9.56 -1.84 37.37
C ASP A 229 8.88 -0.88 36.40
N GLU A 230 8.66 0.35 36.88
CA GLU A 230 8.41 1.52 36.06
C GLU A 230 9.69 1.82 35.27
N ILE A 231 9.67 1.56 33.97
CA ILE A 231 10.66 2.15 33.06
C ILE A 231 9.99 3.37 32.45
N GLY A 232 10.46 4.54 32.89
CA GLY A 232 10.19 5.80 32.23
C GLY A 232 10.56 5.67 30.75
N ALA A 233 9.56 5.75 29.88
CA ALA A 233 9.77 5.80 28.44
C ALA A 233 10.32 7.19 28.10
N GLU A 234 11.64 7.29 27.94
CA GLU A 234 12.22 8.32 27.09
C GLU A 234 11.66 8.16 25.65
N PRO A 235 11.41 9.26 24.93
CA PRO A 235 10.84 9.19 23.59
C PRO A 235 11.86 8.54 22.65
N PRO A 236 11.51 7.50 21.86
CA PRO A 236 12.46 6.93 20.93
C PRO A 236 12.65 7.89 19.75
N SER A 237 13.80 8.59 19.76
CA SER A 237 14.36 9.34 18.63
C SER A 237 15.13 8.42 17.67
N THR A 238 14.71 7.16 17.53
CA THR A 238 15.35 6.21 16.62
C THR A 238 14.68 6.31 15.26
N LEU A 239 15.48 6.60 14.22
CA LEU A 239 15.08 6.46 12.82
C LEU A 239 14.36 5.11 12.61
N PRO A 240 13.35 5.04 11.72
CA PRO A 240 12.60 3.81 11.47
C PRO A 240 13.54 2.68 11.06
N PRO A 241 13.26 1.43 11.46
CA PRO A 241 14.04 0.28 11.01
C PRO A 241 14.00 0.18 9.48
N THR A 242 15.06 -0.32 8.86
CA THR A 242 15.10 -0.57 7.41
C THR A 242 14.88 -2.05 7.11
N ASP A 243 14.23 -2.36 5.98
CA ASP A 243 14.17 -3.74 5.46
C ASP A 243 15.53 -4.19 4.88
N GLU A 244 15.59 -5.44 4.40
CA GLU A 244 16.80 -6.02 3.76
C GLU A 244 17.27 -5.23 2.53
N GLU A 245 16.41 -4.39 1.96
CA GLU A 245 16.69 -3.51 0.84
C GLU A 245 16.95 -2.05 1.25
N GLY A 246 17.09 -1.78 2.56
CA GLY A 246 17.40 -0.45 3.09
C GLY A 246 16.21 0.50 3.13
N ARG A 247 14.97 0.03 2.90
CA ARG A 247 13.78 0.89 2.87
C ARG A 247 13.28 1.14 4.29
N LEU A 248 12.96 2.40 4.60
CA LEU A 248 12.37 2.76 5.88
C LEU A 248 11.03 2.04 6.06
N LEU A 249 10.93 1.25 7.12
CA LEU A 249 9.73 0.56 7.53
C LEU A 249 9.05 1.33 8.65
N PHE A 250 7.84 1.78 8.38
CA PHE A 250 6.97 2.35 9.40
C PHE A 250 5.86 1.37 9.70
N GLU A 251 5.60 1.12 10.98
CA GLU A 251 4.51 0.28 11.44
C GLU A 251 3.56 1.08 12.31
N TYR A 252 2.30 1.14 11.90
CA TYR A 252 1.25 1.81 12.64
C TYR A 252 0.24 0.78 13.15
N PRO A 253 -0.02 0.75 14.48
CA PRO A 253 -1.13 -0.02 15.03
C PRO A 253 -2.45 0.36 14.36
N LEU A 254 -3.37 -0.60 14.27
CA LEU A 254 -4.71 -0.33 13.78
C LEU A 254 -5.33 0.82 14.59
N ALA A 255 -5.71 1.89 13.91
CA ALA A 255 -6.32 3.09 14.47
C ALA A 255 -5.38 4.16 15.07
N ASP A 256 -4.05 4.00 14.99
CA ASP A 256 -3.11 5.09 15.30
C ASP A 256 -2.93 6.05 14.11
N TYR A 257 -4.06 6.59 13.68
CA TYR A 257 -4.15 7.55 12.58
C TYR A 257 -3.35 8.82 12.87
N TRP A 258 -3.28 9.21 14.14
CA TRP A 258 -2.52 10.37 14.55
C TRP A 258 -1.04 10.22 14.20
N ARG A 259 -0.45 9.04 14.46
CA ARG A 259 0.95 8.77 14.12
C ARG A 259 1.22 8.72 12.62
N ILE A 260 0.25 8.30 11.82
CA ILE A 260 0.34 8.38 10.36
C ILE A 260 0.30 9.86 9.93
N ALA A 261 -0.67 10.64 10.40
CA ALA A 261 -0.86 12.03 10.02
C ALA A 261 0.28 12.96 10.49
N ASN A 262 0.95 12.64 11.60
CA ASN A 262 1.98 13.49 12.21
C ASN A 262 3.39 12.92 12.06
N GLU A 263 3.61 12.03 11.09
CA GLU A 263 4.91 11.39 10.84
C GLU A 263 6.05 12.42 10.65
N HIS A 264 5.75 13.55 10.01
CA HIS A 264 6.70 14.65 9.82
C HIS A 264 7.19 15.31 11.12
N GLN A 265 6.40 15.25 12.21
CA GLN A 265 6.73 15.88 13.50
C GLN A 265 7.69 15.03 14.32
N CYS A 266 7.73 13.71 14.13
CA CYS A 266 8.70 12.83 14.82
C CYS A 266 10.17 13.12 14.42
N HIS A 267 10.41 13.84 13.33
CA HIS A 267 11.73 14.17 12.81
C HIS A 267 12.16 15.63 13.03
N GLN A 268 11.31 16.45 13.66
CA GLN A 268 11.71 17.79 14.10
C GLN A 268 12.22 17.72 15.54
N SER A 269 13.50 17.43 15.72
CA SER A 269 14.16 17.80 16.98
C SER A 269 14.09 19.33 17.10
N PRO A 270 13.59 19.89 18.21
CA PRO A 270 13.92 21.27 18.54
C PRO A 270 15.42 21.31 18.77
N GLY A 271 16.13 22.10 17.96
CA GLY A 271 17.53 22.40 18.23
C GLY A 271 17.65 23.00 19.64
N LEU A 272 18.37 22.29 20.49
CA LEU A 272 18.99 22.79 21.72
C LEU A 272 20.50 22.55 21.58
#